data_AF-A0A6V8NJT0-F1
#
_entry.id   AF-A0A6V8NJT0-F1
#
_cell.length_a   1.000
_cell.length_b   1.000
_cell.length_c   1.000
_cell.angle_alpha   90.00
_cell.angle_beta   90.00
_cell.angle_gamma   90.00
#
_symmetry.space_group_name_H-M   'P 1'
#
loop_
_entity.id
_entity.type
_entity.pdbx_description
1 polymer ?
#
loop_
_entity_poly.entity_id
_entity_poly.type
_entity_poly.pdbx_seq_one_letter_code
_entity_poly.pdbx_strand_id
1 'polypeptide(L)'
;MEEDKAPLLAATLVSEELFSGWGVRTLGLSCRGYNPVSYHNGSIWPHDNILTVWGLRKYGFMDEAQKILAALLDASSFFDYRLPELFVGMERQEHNFSVKYPTSCSPQAWAAGATLLRLCPLPPYLI
;
A
#
# COMPACT_ATOMS: atom_id res chain seq x y z
N MET A 1 9.82 -1.20 17.82
CA MET A 1 8.88 -0.09 18.05
C MET A 1 8.45 -0.17 19.49
N GLU A 2 8.39 0.97 20.19
CA GLU A 2 7.61 1.04 21.42
C GLU A 2 6.16 0.67 21.06
N GLU A 3 5.56 -0.31 21.76
CA GLU A 3 4.24 -0.89 21.40
C GLU A 3 3.12 0.16 21.44
N ASP A 4 3.32 1.24 22.20
CA ASP A 4 2.43 2.39 22.33
C ASP A 4 2.22 3.18 21.02
N LYS A 5 3.17 3.10 20.07
CA LYS A 5 3.08 3.81 18.77
C LYS A 5 2.36 3.02 17.69
N ALA A 6 2.26 1.70 17.84
CA ALA A 6 1.69 0.85 16.80
C ALA A 6 0.21 1.14 16.50
N PRO A 7 -0.67 1.40 17.50
CA PRO A 7 -2.06 1.77 17.24
C PRO A 7 -2.19 3.09 16.45
N LEU A 8 -1.40 4.10 16.83
CA LEU A 8 -1.41 5.40 16.14
C LEU A 8 -0.93 5.26 14.68
N LEU A 9 0.13 4.48 14.46
CA LEU A 9 0.64 4.21 13.13
C LEU A 9 -0.41 3.47 12.28
N ALA A 10 -1.03 2.43 12.81
CA ALA A 10 -2.07 1.67 12.12
C ALA A 10 -3.23 2.56 11.67
N ALA A 11 -3.75 3.38 12.59
CA ALA A 11 -4.81 4.34 12.29
C ALA A 11 -4.38 5.36 11.22
N THR A 12 -3.15 5.86 11.30
CA THR A 12 -2.62 6.84 10.33
C THR A 12 -2.49 6.25 8.93
N LEU A 13 -2.00 5.01 8.81
CA LEU A 13 -1.81 4.33 7.53
C LEU A 13 -3.12 4.16 6.74
N VAL A 14 -4.25 3.95 7.43
CA VAL A 14 -5.56 3.75 6.81
C VAL A 14 -6.47 4.99 6.81
N SER A 15 -5.96 6.12 7.32
CA SER A 15 -6.63 7.41 7.29
C SER A 15 -6.59 8.03 5.90
N GLU A 16 -7.47 9.01 5.64
CA GLU A 16 -7.51 9.76 4.38
C GLU A 16 -6.18 10.47 4.08
N GLU A 17 -5.38 10.78 5.10
CA GLU A 17 -4.07 11.41 4.92
C GLU A 17 -3.13 10.56 4.05
N LEU A 18 -3.09 9.24 4.24
CA LEU A 18 -2.19 8.33 3.53
C LEU A 18 -2.89 7.35 2.60
N PHE A 19 -4.09 6.90 2.95
CA PHE A 19 -4.79 5.87 2.21
C PHE A 19 -5.64 6.49 1.10
N SER A 20 -5.33 6.13 -0.15
CA SER A 20 -6.05 6.66 -1.31
C SER A 20 -7.30 5.87 -1.68
N GLY A 21 -7.57 4.73 -1.05
CA GLY A 21 -8.55 3.74 -1.55
C GLY A 21 -7.98 2.74 -2.56
N TRP A 22 -6.78 2.99 -3.10
CA TRP A 22 -5.99 2.02 -3.88
C TRP A 22 -4.78 1.47 -3.12
N GLY A 23 -4.34 2.17 -2.07
CA GLY A 23 -3.21 1.80 -1.22
C GLY A 23 -2.73 2.99 -0.39
N VAL A 24 -1.73 2.74 0.45
CA VAL A 24 -1.00 3.73 1.23
C VAL A 24 -0.01 4.45 0.31
N ARG A 25 -0.11 5.78 0.28
CA ARG A 25 0.79 6.68 -0.44
C ARG A 25 2.14 6.80 0.27
N THR A 26 3.18 7.14 -0.49
CA THR A 26 4.52 7.41 0.08
C THR A 26 4.58 8.70 0.90
N LEU A 27 3.63 9.61 0.72
CA LEU A 27 3.56 10.88 1.46
C LEU A 27 2.11 11.28 1.71
N GLY A 28 1.85 11.90 2.86
CA GLY A 28 0.52 12.34 3.28
C GLY A 28 0.02 13.57 2.53
N LEU A 29 -1.29 13.72 2.40
CA LEU A 29 -1.94 14.85 1.73
C LEU A 29 -1.52 16.22 2.30
N SER A 30 -1.34 16.33 3.61
CA SER A 30 -0.95 17.56 4.31
C SER A 30 0.56 17.85 4.24
N CYS A 31 1.38 16.88 3.80
CA CYS A 31 2.82 17.04 3.76
C CYS A 31 3.25 18.00 2.65
N ARG A 32 4.16 18.92 2.99
CA ARG A 32 4.78 19.80 2.00
C ARG A 32 5.50 18.98 0.93
N GLY A 33 5.12 19.18 -0.33
CA GLY A 33 5.70 18.47 -1.47
C GLY A 33 4.89 17.25 -1.93
N TYR A 34 3.73 16.99 -1.32
CA TYR A 34 2.78 15.99 -1.82
C TYR A 34 2.42 16.26 -3.28
N ASN A 35 2.53 15.21 -4.09
CA ASN A 35 2.14 15.17 -5.48
C ASN A 35 1.76 13.70 -5.83
N PRO A 36 0.48 13.42 -6.14
CA PRO A 36 0.01 12.05 -6.41
C PRO A 36 0.65 11.40 -7.64
N VAL A 37 1.17 12.21 -8.57
CA VAL A 37 1.88 11.74 -9.78
C VAL A 37 3.41 11.83 -9.64
N SER A 38 3.92 12.13 -8.44
CA SER A 38 5.36 12.08 -8.17
C SER A 38 5.83 10.67 -7.90
N TYR A 39 7.06 10.37 -8.29
CA TYR A 39 7.69 9.07 -8.10
C TYR A 39 7.76 8.64 -6.62
N HIS A 40 8.09 9.55 -5.71
CA HIS A 40 8.23 9.24 -4.26
C HIS A 40 7.42 10.15 -3.32
N ASN A 41 6.67 11.14 -3.83
CA ASN A 41 5.99 12.11 -2.97
C ASN A 41 4.46 12.00 -3.02
N GLY A 42 3.91 10.80 -3.23
CA GLY A 42 2.45 10.63 -3.27
C GLY A 42 1.96 9.49 -4.15
N SER A 43 2.85 8.79 -4.85
CA SER A 43 2.54 7.53 -5.53
C SER A 43 2.32 6.39 -4.53
N ILE A 44 1.87 5.25 -5.05
CA ILE A 44 1.64 4.02 -4.30
C ILE A 44 2.58 2.95 -4.82
N TRP A 45 3.30 2.34 -3.90
CA TRP A 45 4.27 1.29 -4.19
C TRP A 45 3.72 -0.04 -3.65
N PRO A 46 3.41 -1.01 -4.52
CA PRO A 46 2.87 -2.30 -4.09
C PRO A 46 3.74 -3.01 -3.06
N HIS A 47 5.07 -2.95 -3.21
CA HIS A 47 5.98 -3.62 -2.29
C HIS A 47 5.94 -3.01 -0.87
N ASP A 48 5.97 -1.69 -0.75
CA ASP A 48 5.84 -0.98 0.54
C ASP A 48 4.51 -1.27 1.23
N ASN A 49 3.44 -1.34 0.43
CA ASN A 49 2.11 -1.65 0.94
C ASN A 49 2.02 -3.09 1.47
N ILE A 50 2.64 -4.07 0.79
CA ILE A 50 2.66 -5.44 1.31
C ILE A 50 3.52 -5.56 2.57
N LEU A 51 4.64 -4.84 2.66
CA LEU A 51 5.42 -4.77 3.91
C LEU A 51 4.61 -4.16 5.04
N THR A 52 3.82 -3.12 4.75
CA THR A 52 2.89 -2.50 5.69
C THR A 52 1.84 -3.49 6.16
N VAL A 53 1.18 -4.22 5.23
CA VAL A 53 0.22 -5.28 5.55
C VAL A 53 0.85 -6.35 6.45
N TRP A 54 2.07 -6.79 6.15
CA TRP A 54 2.76 -7.78 6.97
C TRP A 54 3.05 -7.25 8.39
N GLY A 55 3.52 -6.00 8.50
CA GLY A 55 3.72 -5.33 9.78
C GLY A 55 2.44 -5.21 10.60
N LEU A 56 1.35 -4.76 9.99
CA LEU A 56 0.04 -4.63 10.65
C LEU A 56 -0.46 -5.98 11.17
N ARG A 57 -0.38 -7.04 10.35
CA ARG A 57 -0.72 -8.41 10.78
C ARG A 57 0.12 -8.85 11.97
N LYS A 58 1.43 -8.59 11.94
CA LYS A 58 2.35 -8.94 13.03
C LYS A 58 2.00 -8.26 14.35
N TYR A 59 1.44 -7.05 14.31
CA TYR A 59 1.04 -6.29 15.50
C TYR A 59 -0.46 -6.45 15.85
N GLY A 60 -1.21 -7.33 15.17
CA GLY A 60 -2.61 -7.62 15.46
C GLY A 60 -3.63 -6.68 14.80
N PHE A 61 -3.21 -5.73 13.96
CA PHE A 61 -4.06 -4.78 13.23
C PHE A 61 -4.62 -5.40 11.95
N MET A 62 -5.48 -6.42 12.12
CA MET A 62 -5.95 -7.26 11.02
C MET A 62 -6.92 -6.53 10.09
N ASP A 63 -7.77 -5.64 10.61
CA ASP A 63 -8.75 -4.89 9.83
C ASP A 63 -8.05 -3.89 8.89
N GLU A 64 -7.05 -3.18 9.40
CA GLU A 64 -6.23 -2.25 8.63
C GLU A 64 -5.43 -2.99 7.55
N ALA A 65 -4.85 -4.14 7.91
CA ALA A 65 -4.13 -4.99 6.97
C ALA A 65 -5.05 -5.48 5.84
N GLN A 66 -6.26 -5.93 6.16
CA GLN A 66 -7.23 -6.41 5.18
C GLN A 66 -7.68 -5.28 4.25
N LYS A 67 -7.90 -4.07 4.79
CA LYS A 67 -8.30 -2.89 4.00
C LYS A 67 -7.26 -2.56 2.92
N ILE A 68 -5.98 -2.50 3.29
CA ILE A 68 -4.89 -2.20 2.33
C ILE A 68 -4.74 -3.33 1.32
N LEU A 69 -4.80 -4.58 1.77
CA LEU A 69 -4.64 -5.74 0.90
C LEU A 69 -5.77 -5.87 -0.13
N ALA A 70 -7.02 -5.61 0.27
CA ALA A 70 -8.16 -5.59 -0.64
C ALA A 70 -8.01 -4.49 -1.69
N ALA A 71 -7.59 -3.29 -1.29
CA ALA A 71 -7.35 -2.19 -2.22
C ALA A 71 -6.26 -2.48 -3.25
N LEU A 72 -5.17 -3.16 -2.85
CA LEU A 72 -4.14 -3.60 -3.79
C LEU A 72 -4.64 -4.67 -4.76
N LEU A 73 -5.48 -5.60 -4.29
CA LEU A 73 -6.09 -6.61 -5.16
C LEU A 73 -7.02 -5.96 -6.19
N ASP A 74 -7.86 -5.02 -5.76
CA ASP A 74 -8.68 -4.21 -6.65
C ASP A 74 -7.83 -3.41 -7.65
N ALA A 75 -6.73 -2.80 -7.19
CA ALA A 75 -5.83 -2.07 -8.08
C ALA A 75 -5.23 -3.02 -9.13
N SER A 76 -4.85 -4.23 -8.74
CA SER A 76 -4.20 -5.21 -9.62
C SER A 76 -5.03 -5.61 -10.84
N SER A 77 -6.36 -5.55 -10.77
CA SER A 77 -7.22 -5.85 -11.94
C SER A 77 -7.04 -4.87 -13.09
N PHE A 78 -6.49 -3.68 -12.84
CA PHE A 78 -6.14 -2.68 -13.87
C PHE A 78 -4.74 -2.87 -14.47
N PHE A 79 -3.98 -3.85 -13.98
CA PHE A 79 -2.61 -4.15 -14.41
C PHE A 79 -2.43 -5.62 -14.82
N ASP A 80 -3.47 -6.28 -15.36
CA ASP A 80 -3.47 -7.71 -15.69
C ASP A 80 -3.06 -8.61 -14.50
N TYR A 81 -3.40 -8.20 -13.27
CA TYR A 81 -2.95 -8.84 -12.03
C TYR A 81 -1.42 -8.88 -11.84
N ARG A 82 -0.69 -8.02 -12.55
CA ARG A 82 0.76 -7.83 -12.48
C ARG A 82 1.08 -6.43 -12.01
N LEU A 83 1.02 -6.24 -10.69
CA LEU A 83 1.26 -4.94 -10.07
C LEU A 83 2.59 -4.33 -10.55
N PRO A 84 2.58 -3.04 -10.95
CA PRO A 84 3.78 -2.36 -11.43
C PRO A 84 4.71 -2.01 -10.26
N GLU A 85 5.85 -1.41 -10.58
CA GLU A 85 6.75 -0.80 -9.59
C GLU A 85 6.03 0.18 -8.64
N LEU A 86 5.25 1.08 -9.24
CA LEU A 86 4.43 2.08 -8.59
C LEU A 86 3.27 2.45 -9.50
N PHE A 87 2.23 3.01 -8.93
CA PHE A 87 1.14 3.66 -9.65
C PHE A 87 0.76 4.98 -8.97
N VAL A 88 0.01 5.80 -9.69
CA VAL A 88 -0.38 7.14 -9.25
C VAL A 88 -1.26 7.06 -8.00
N GLY A 89 -0.95 7.83 -6.95
CA GLY A 89 -1.66 7.80 -5.67
C GLY A 89 -2.84 8.76 -5.57
N MET A 90 -3.53 8.99 -6.69
CA MET A 90 -4.80 9.72 -6.71
C MET A 90 -5.84 8.97 -5.87
N GLU A 91 -6.73 9.73 -5.25
CA GLU A 91 -7.84 9.20 -4.48
C GLU A 91 -8.78 8.37 -5.37
N ARG A 92 -9.25 7.24 -4.85
CA ARG A 92 -10.25 6.37 -5.47
C ARG A 92 -11.61 7.06 -5.42
N GLN A 93 -12.24 7.18 -6.59
CA GLN A 93 -13.57 7.72 -6.77
C GLN A 93 -14.40 6.69 -7.54
N GLU A 94 -15.73 6.80 -7.45
CA GLU A 94 -16.69 5.81 -7.98
C GLU A 94 -16.51 5.48 -9.48
N HIS A 95 -15.86 6.38 -10.24
CA HIS A 95 -15.68 6.24 -11.69
C HIS A 95 -14.22 6.37 -12.16
N ASN A 96 -13.25 6.30 -11.25
CA ASN A 96 -11.84 6.33 -11.63
C ASN A 96 -11.18 4.95 -11.51
N PHE A 97 -10.10 4.77 -12.26
CA PHE A 97 -9.30 3.55 -12.29
C PHE A 97 -7.90 3.86 -11.78
N SER A 98 -7.19 2.84 -11.30
CA SER A 98 -5.79 3.01 -10.92
C SER A 98 -4.94 3.38 -12.14
N VAL A 99 -4.25 4.52 -12.08
CA VAL A 99 -3.53 5.09 -13.22
C VAL A 99 -2.09 4.61 -13.24
N LYS A 100 -1.69 3.99 -14.36
CA LYS A 100 -0.30 3.58 -14.63
C LYS A 100 0.63 4.79 -14.55
N TYR A 101 1.76 4.61 -13.87
CA TYR A 101 2.84 5.59 -13.90
C TYR A 101 3.61 5.44 -15.23
N PRO A 102 3.82 6.51 -16.03
CA PRO A 102 4.28 6.39 -17.43
C PRO A 102 5.61 5.64 -17.63
N THR A 103 6.50 5.64 -16.65
CA THR A 103 7.84 5.04 -16.74
C THR A 103 8.07 3.87 -15.78
N SER A 104 7.01 3.34 -15.16
CA SER A 104 7.15 2.22 -14.21
C SER A 104 7.54 0.93 -14.90
N CYS A 105 8.45 0.15 -14.30
CA CYS A 105 8.64 -1.23 -14.71
C CYS A 105 7.37 -2.05 -14.42
N SER A 106 6.91 -2.86 -15.38
CA SER A 106 5.73 -3.71 -15.22
C SER A 106 5.90 -5.07 -15.92
N PRO A 107 5.93 -6.18 -15.17
CA PRO A 107 6.02 -6.27 -13.70
C PRO A 107 7.42 -5.89 -13.18
N GLN A 108 7.49 -5.33 -11.98
CA GLN A 108 8.76 -5.13 -11.26
C GLN A 108 8.98 -6.30 -10.28
N ALA A 109 10.17 -6.88 -10.28
CA ALA A 109 10.57 -8.03 -9.46
C ALA A 109 10.19 -7.92 -7.96
N TRP A 110 10.37 -6.76 -7.30
CA TRP A 110 9.97 -6.53 -5.90
C TRP A 110 8.47 -6.53 -5.67
N ALA A 111 7.66 -6.13 -6.65
CA ALA A 111 6.21 -6.00 -6.52
C ALA A 111 5.59 -7.40 -6.69
N ALA A 112 6.11 -8.16 -7.66
CA ALA A 112 5.81 -9.57 -7.81
C ALA A 112 6.25 -10.39 -6.57
N GLY A 113 7.48 -10.18 -6.10
CA GLY A 113 8.04 -10.87 -4.93
C GLY A 113 7.31 -10.54 -3.63
N ALA A 114 6.96 -9.26 -3.41
CA ALA A 114 6.23 -8.85 -2.22
C ALA A 114 4.86 -9.51 -2.13
N THR A 115 4.17 -9.72 -3.27
CA THR A 115 2.86 -10.40 -3.28
C THR A 115 2.92 -11.81 -2.65
N LEU A 116 4.06 -12.51 -2.72
CA LEU A 116 4.25 -13.81 -2.07
C LEU A 116 4.29 -13.71 -0.54
N LEU A 117 4.74 -12.59 0.03
CA LEU A 117 4.77 -12.36 1.48
C LEU A 117 3.37 -12.41 2.11
N ARG A 118 2.31 -12.17 1.32
CA ARG A 118 0.92 -12.36 1.75
C ARG A 118 0.64 -13.80 2.20
N LEU A 119 1.24 -14.78 1.53
CA LEU A 119 1.02 -16.21 1.75
C LEU A 119 1.83 -16.76 2.93
N CYS A 120 2.86 -16.04 3.37
CA CYS A 120 3.67 -16.48 4.50
C CYS A 120 2.85 -16.41 5.80
N PRO A 121 2.75 -17.52 6.56
CA PRO A 121 2.20 -17.47 7.91
C PRO A 121 3.10 -16.59 8.78
N LEU A 122 2.52 -15.94 9.78
CA LEU A 122 3.32 -15.29 10.81
C LEU A 122 4.07 -16.39 11.57
N PRO A 123 5.39 -16.24 11.79
CA PRO A 123 6.14 -17.17 12.61
C PRO A 123 5.49 -17.33 13.99
N PRO A 124 5.41 -18.56 14.54
CA PRO A 124 4.70 -18.84 15.79
C PRO A 124 5.34 -18.16 17.03
N TYR A 125 6.54 -17.60 16.91
CA TYR A 125 7.21 -16.84 17.96
C TYR A 125 6.92 -15.33 17.92
N LEU A 126 6.03 -14.87 17.03
CA LEU A 126 5.63 -13.47 16.89
C LEU A 126 4.17 -13.21 17.26
N ILE A 127 3.49 -14.19 17.87
CA ILE A 127 2.10 -14.14 18.33
C ILE A 127 2.08 -14.20 19.85
#